data_AF-A0A9P0GUQ5-F1
#
_entry.id   AF-A0A9P0GUQ5-F1
#
_cell.length_a   1.000
_cell.length_b   1.000
_cell.length_c   1.000
_cell.angle_alpha   90.00
_cell.angle_beta   90.00
_cell.angle_gamma   90.00
#
_symmetry.space_group_name_H-M   'P 1'
#
loop_
_entity.id
_entity.type
_entity.pdbx_description
1 polymer ?
#
loop_
_entity_poly.entity_id
_entity_poly.type
_entity_poly.pdbx_seq_one_letter_code
_entity_poly.pdbx_strand_id
1 'polypeptide(L)'
;MRWCLFILCISVGFASKLPDGIPRCHRSQPDYITCVQKSMEIGMRVLASGNKDLGLLPIEPLFVKDMEISSQGSSVTLDQKYHNVKVHGMTFSDITAVKADFEKNCEYYINVFSPALRMEGEYEMKGKVLIFPLNSKGNCNVTLVKNHAVHAMQCERYQKNGKTFMKWTNYTIILNPTNVVYDFDNIFPANPQIENEIQKTLNDNSLSIFKEVKASFERIFSIIYLNNGNKIMSKVPIEEMDLP
;
A
#
# COMPACT_ATOMS: atom_id res chain seq x y z
N MET A 1 22.53 -37.06 -42.83
CA MET A 1 22.93 -36.03 -41.85
C MET A 1 21.80 -35.01 -41.73
N ARG A 2 21.03 -35.04 -40.63
CA ARG A 2 19.94 -34.08 -40.35
C ARG A 2 20.53 -32.84 -39.69
N TRP A 3 20.39 -31.68 -40.32
CA TRP A 3 20.72 -30.38 -39.72
C TRP A 3 19.62 -29.96 -38.73
N CYS A 4 19.96 -29.80 -37.46
CA CYS A 4 19.11 -29.15 -36.46
C CYS A 4 19.31 -27.63 -36.54
N LEU A 5 18.33 -26.92 -37.08
CA LEU A 5 18.22 -25.47 -36.96
C LEU A 5 17.86 -25.12 -35.50
N PHE A 6 18.85 -24.69 -34.72
CA PHE A 6 18.61 -23.98 -33.46
C PHE A 6 18.06 -22.59 -33.80
N ILE A 7 16.75 -22.40 -33.69
CA ILE A 7 16.16 -21.06 -33.68
C ILE A 7 16.55 -20.43 -32.35
N LEU A 8 17.57 -19.59 -32.37
CA LEU A 8 17.90 -18.68 -31.30
C LEU A 8 16.79 -17.62 -31.26
N CYS A 9 15.72 -17.87 -30.49
CA CYS A 9 14.78 -16.80 -30.14
C CYS A 9 15.53 -15.78 -29.29
N ILE A 10 16.13 -14.79 -29.94
CA ILE A 10 16.54 -13.55 -29.29
C ILE A 10 15.24 -12.92 -28.81
N SER A 11 14.87 -13.18 -27.55
CA SER A 11 13.77 -12.49 -26.90
C SER A 11 14.21 -11.04 -26.70
N VAL A 12 14.03 -10.22 -27.73
CA VAL A 12 14.04 -8.77 -27.58
C VAL A 12 12.89 -8.49 -26.61
N GLY A 13 13.22 -8.26 -25.35
CA GLY A 13 12.23 -7.94 -24.32
C GLY A 13 11.56 -6.63 -24.70
N PHE A 14 10.38 -6.72 -25.31
CA PHE A 14 9.56 -5.55 -25.60
C PHE A 14 9.17 -4.92 -24.27
N ALA A 15 9.45 -3.62 -24.12
CA ALA A 15 8.97 -2.87 -22.98
C ALA A 15 7.43 -2.86 -22.99
N SER A 16 6.82 -3.09 -21.84
CA SER A 16 5.37 -3.13 -21.67
C SER A 16 4.79 -1.72 -21.80
N LYS A 17 3.55 -1.65 -22.29
CA LYS A 17 2.74 -0.43 -22.23
C LYS A 17 1.90 -0.45 -20.96
N LEU A 18 1.45 0.73 -20.52
CA LEU A 18 0.36 0.78 -19.55
C LEU A 18 -0.90 0.11 -20.15
N PRO A 19 -1.68 -0.62 -19.32
CA PRO A 19 -2.95 -1.20 -19.75
C PRO A 19 -3.89 -0.18 -20.40
N ASP A 20 -4.67 -0.66 -21.37
CA ASP A 20 -5.70 0.16 -22.00
C ASP A 20 -6.70 0.67 -20.95
N GLY A 21 -7.10 1.94 -21.08
CA GLY A 21 -7.99 2.61 -20.14
C GLY A 21 -7.29 3.48 -19.10
N ILE A 22 -5.96 3.36 -18.91
CA ILE A 22 -5.20 4.32 -18.09
C ILE A 22 -4.84 5.54 -18.94
N PRO A 23 -5.30 6.76 -18.60
CA PRO A 23 -4.93 7.98 -19.33
C PRO A 23 -3.42 8.19 -19.35
N ARG A 24 -2.90 8.59 -20.51
CA ARG A 24 -1.53 9.08 -20.66
C ARG A 24 -1.53 10.60 -20.60
N CYS A 25 -0.57 11.17 -19.88
CA CYS A 25 -0.52 12.61 -19.64
C CYS A 25 0.67 13.23 -20.37
N HIS A 26 0.41 14.33 -21.07
CA HIS A 26 1.45 15.10 -21.78
C HIS A 26 1.93 16.24 -20.90
N ARG A 27 3.25 16.38 -20.71
CA ARG A 27 3.81 17.45 -19.87
C ARG A 27 3.44 18.86 -20.35
N SER A 28 3.26 19.03 -21.66
CA SER A 28 2.93 20.32 -22.27
C SER A 28 1.47 20.74 -22.09
N GLN A 29 0.58 19.84 -21.61
CA GLN A 29 -0.84 20.16 -21.52
C GLN A 29 -1.13 21.05 -20.31
N PRO A 30 -2.03 22.05 -20.42
CA PRO A 30 -2.31 22.99 -19.34
C PRO A 30 -2.78 22.34 -18.02
N ASP A 31 -3.42 21.17 -18.10
CA ASP A 31 -3.98 20.43 -16.97
C ASP A 31 -3.17 19.16 -16.62
N TYR A 32 -1.85 19.16 -16.91
CA TYR A 32 -0.95 18.01 -16.69
C TYR A 32 -1.13 17.33 -15.32
N ILE A 33 -1.11 18.10 -14.23
CA ILE A 33 -1.26 17.56 -12.87
C ILE A 33 -2.62 16.89 -12.68
N THR A 34 -3.70 17.49 -13.17
CA THR A 34 -5.05 16.91 -13.08
C THR A 34 -5.16 15.62 -13.89
N CYS A 35 -4.51 15.54 -15.05
CA CYS A 35 -4.40 14.29 -15.79
C CYS A 35 -3.66 13.23 -14.98
N VAL A 36 -2.51 13.57 -14.37
CA VAL A 36 -1.71 12.62 -13.57
C VAL A 36 -2.52 12.08 -12.40
N GLN A 37 -3.27 12.95 -11.70
CA GLN A 37 -4.18 12.53 -10.63
C GLN A 37 -5.20 11.49 -11.13
N LYS A 38 -5.92 11.81 -12.22
CA LYS A 38 -6.91 10.90 -12.82
C LYS A 38 -6.27 9.61 -13.32
N SER A 39 -5.08 9.69 -13.89
CA SER A 39 -4.33 8.53 -14.39
C SER A 39 -3.98 7.57 -13.25
N MET A 40 -3.51 8.10 -12.12
CA MET A 40 -3.23 7.31 -10.93
C MET A 40 -4.51 6.70 -10.33
N GLU A 41 -5.61 7.46 -10.21
CA GLU A 41 -6.91 6.97 -9.71
C GLU A 41 -7.48 5.84 -10.58
N ILE A 42 -7.52 6.06 -11.91
CA ILE A 42 -7.99 5.05 -12.86
C ILE A 42 -7.03 3.86 -12.87
N GLY A 43 -5.72 4.12 -12.80
CA GLY A 43 -4.69 3.09 -12.72
C GLY A 43 -4.90 2.15 -11.53
N MET A 44 -5.17 2.69 -10.34
CA MET A 44 -5.51 1.87 -9.17
C MET A 44 -6.72 0.97 -9.40
N ARG A 45 -7.77 1.50 -10.06
CA ARG A 45 -9.00 0.74 -10.35
C ARG A 45 -8.79 -0.33 -11.44
N VAL A 46 -8.10 0.01 -12.52
CA VAL A 46 -7.77 -0.91 -13.63
C VAL A 46 -6.87 -2.04 -13.14
N LEU A 47 -5.94 -1.74 -12.22
CA LEU A 47 -4.99 -2.70 -11.68
C LEU A 47 -5.49 -3.43 -10.42
N ALA A 48 -6.74 -3.19 -9.99
CA ALA A 48 -7.31 -3.73 -8.76
C ALA A 48 -7.13 -5.25 -8.62
N SER A 49 -7.47 -5.99 -9.68
CA SER A 49 -7.34 -7.46 -9.74
C SER A 49 -5.92 -7.94 -10.07
N GLY A 50 -4.94 -7.05 -10.09
CA GLY A 50 -3.57 -7.32 -10.51
C GLY A 50 -3.42 -7.31 -12.03
N ASN A 51 -2.18 -7.53 -12.48
CA ASN A 51 -1.84 -7.62 -13.89
C ASN A 51 -0.61 -8.52 -14.07
N LYS A 52 -0.80 -9.69 -14.69
CA LYS A 52 0.26 -10.69 -14.88
C LYS A 52 1.40 -10.17 -15.76
N ASP A 53 1.09 -9.41 -16.80
CA ASP A 53 2.09 -8.85 -17.71
C ASP A 53 2.98 -7.84 -17.00
N LEU A 54 2.43 -7.12 -16.02
CA LEU A 54 3.17 -6.22 -15.12
C LEU A 54 3.78 -6.95 -13.89
N GLY A 55 3.50 -8.24 -13.71
CA GLY A 55 3.93 -9.00 -12.53
C GLY A 55 3.27 -8.54 -11.23
N LEU A 56 2.16 -7.81 -11.34
CA LEU A 56 1.41 -7.23 -10.24
C LEU A 56 0.36 -8.23 -9.77
N LEU A 57 0.39 -8.55 -8.47
CA LEU A 57 -0.65 -9.34 -7.82
C LEU A 57 -1.89 -8.46 -7.55
N PRO A 58 -3.05 -9.05 -7.23
CA PRO A 58 -4.20 -8.27 -6.79
C PRO A 58 -3.84 -7.27 -5.69
N ILE A 59 -4.34 -6.04 -5.85
CA ILE A 59 -4.18 -4.95 -4.88
C ILE A 59 -5.51 -4.59 -4.21
N GLU A 60 -6.62 -5.21 -4.61
CA GLU A 60 -7.93 -5.04 -3.99
C GLU A 60 -8.68 -6.40 -3.95
N PRO A 61 -8.69 -7.10 -2.80
CA PRO A 61 -7.89 -6.78 -1.63
C PRO A 61 -6.39 -7.01 -1.88
N LEU A 62 -5.55 -6.19 -1.24
CA LEU A 62 -4.13 -6.48 -1.12
C LEU A 62 -3.94 -7.58 -0.08
N PHE A 63 -3.32 -8.68 -0.48
CA PHE A 63 -3.01 -9.80 0.40
C PHE A 63 -1.59 -9.66 0.98
N VAL A 64 -1.48 -9.77 2.30
CA VAL A 64 -0.21 -9.83 3.01
C VAL A 64 -0.21 -11.08 3.89
N LYS A 65 0.73 -12.00 3.62
CA LYS A 65 0.74 -13.30 4.28
C LYS A 65 0.99 -13.17 5.79
N ASP A 66 2.02 -12.41 6.16
CA ASP A 66 2.48 -12.28 7.53
C ASP A 66 2.87 -10.82 7.79
N MET A 67 2.43 -10.27 8.92
CA MET A 67 2.83 -8.95 9.42
C MET A 67 3.14 -9.05 10.91
N GLU A 68 4.27 -8.47 11.33
CA GLU A 68 4.63 -8.39 12.74
C GLU A 68 4.76 -6.92 13.15
N ILE A 69 4.12 -6.58 14.27
CA ILE A 69 4.08 -5.24 14.83
C ILE A 69 4.42 -5.32 16.30
N SER A 70 5.53 -4.71 16.69
CA SER A 70 5.89 -4.48 18.08
C SER A 70 5.60 -3.02 18.44
N SER A 71 4.99 -2.79 19.60
CA SER A 71 4.88 -1.47 20.20
C SER A 71 5.35 -1.51 21.65
N GLN A 72 6.10 -0.49 22.04
CA GLN A 72 6.69 -0.32 23.38
C GLN A 72 6.31 1.06 23.93
N GLY A 73 5.03 1.43 23.76
CA GLY A 73 4.46 2.68 24.25
C GLY A 73 3.92 2.56 25.67
N SER A 74 3.51 3.70 26.23
CA SER A 74 2.92 3.77 27.57
C SER A 74 1.52 3.16 27.63
N SER A 75 0.76 3.27 26.54
CA SER A 75 -0.61 2.77 26.47
C SER A 75 -0.71 1.40 25.79
N VAL A 76 0.29 1.01 25.01
CA VAL A 76 0.34 -0.21 24.22
C VAL A 76 1.75 -0.78 24.31
N THR A 77 1.88 -1.88 25.03
CA THR A 77 3.07 -2.72 25.02
C THR A 77 2.65 -4.05 24.46
N LEU A 78 2.72 -4.22 23.13
CA LEU A 78 2.22 -5.40 22.45
C LEU A 78 3.22 -5.93 21.43
N ASP A 79 3.40 -7.24 21.46
CA ASP A 79 3.87 -8.02 20.33
C ASP A 79 2.65 -8.54 19.58
N GLN A 80 2.48 -8.14 18.34
CA GLN A 80 1.33 -8.47 17.49
C GLN A 80 1.83 -9.18 16.25
N LYS A 81 1.16 -10.27 15.90
CA LYS A 81 1.35 -10.99 14.64
C LYS A 81 0.01 -11.06 13.95
N TYR A 82 0.03 -10.81 12.65
CA TYR A 82 -1.14 -10.94 11.80
C TYR A 82 -0.83 -11.89 10.66
N HIS A 83 -1.79 -12.75 10.35
CA HIS A 83 -1.68 -13.74 9.30
C HIS A 83 -2.84 -13.62 8.31
N ASN A 84 -2.57 -13.96 7.06
CA ASN A 84 -3.55 -13.98 5.96
C ASN A 84 -4.30 -12.65 5.83
N VAL A 85 -3.59 -11.53 6.00
CA VAL A 85 -4.16 -10.19 6.02
C VAL A 85 -4.67 -9.81 4.64
N LYS A 86 -5.88 -9.26 4.61
CA LYS A 86 -6.50 -8.65 3.44
C LYS A 86 -6.78 -7.18 3.74
N VAL A 87 -6.28 -6.31 2.88
CA VAL A 87 -6.51 -4.87 2.97
C VAL A 87 -7.42 -4.45 1.84
N HIS A 88 -8.52 -3.82 2.21
CA HIS A 88 -9.58 -3.37 1.31
C HIS A 88 -9.70 -1.85 1.34
N GLY A 89 -10.30 -1.29 0.29
CA GLY A 89 -10.71 0.11 0.25
C GLY A 89 -9.77 1.04 -0.53
N MET A 90 -8.65 0.54 -1.04
CA MET A 90 -7.66 1.35 -1.75
C MET A 90 -8.22 1.91 -3.06
N THR A 91 -9.01 1.11 -3.81
CA THR A 91 -9.60 1.54 -5.09
C THR A 91 -10.68 2.60 -4.96
N PHE A 92 -11.17 2.86 -3.74
CA PHE A 92 -12.14 3.90 -3.41
C PHE A 92 -11.47 5.20 -2.91
N SER A 93 -10.14 5.29 -3.01
CA SER A 93 -9.40 6.47 -2.59
C SER A 93 -9.35 7.52 -3.70
N ASP A 94 -9.35 8.78 -3.29
CA ASP A 94 -9.24 9.95 -4.17
C ASP A 94 -7.88 10.62 -3.99
N ILE A 95 -7.26 11.03 -5.09
CA ILE A 95 -5.97 11.71 -5.08
C ILE A 95 -6.22 13.21 -5.02
N THR A 96 -6.20 13.73 -3.79
CA THR A 96 -6.50 15.13 -3.49
C THR A 96 -5.42 16.11 -3.95
N ALA A 97 -4.15 15.69 -4.03
CA ALA A 97 -3.07 16.52 -4.55
C ALA A 97 -1.90 15.67 -5.06
N VAL A 98 -1.21 16.16 -6.09
CA VAL A 98 0.06 15.63 -6.59
C VAL A 98 1.04 16.79 -6.75
N LYS A 99 2.24 16.62 -6.20
CA LYS A 99 3.41 17.45 -6.48
C LYS A 99 4.52 16.54 -6.95
N ALA A 100 5.05 16.80 -8.14
CA ALA A 100 6.13 16.02 -8.71
C ALA A 100 7.24 16.93 -9.24
N ASP A 101 8.47 16.65 -8.85
CA ASP A 101 9.68 17.25 -9.42
C ASP A 101 10.37 16.18 -10.26
N PHE A 102 10.06 16.20 -11.56
CA PHE A 102 10.64 15.26 -12.50
C PHE A 102 12.10 15.59 -12.84
N GLU A 103 12.53 16.85 -12.78
CA GLU A 103 13.79 17.27 -13.42
C GLU A 103 14.98 17.24 -12.47
N LYS A 104 14.81 17.66 -11.21
CA LYS A 104 15.94 17.82 -10.29
C LYS A 104 16.16 16.59 -9.44
N ASN A 105 15.19 16.32 -8.57
CA ASN A 105 15.37 15.35 -7.49
C ASN A 105 14.59 14.04 -7.70
N CYS A 106 13.75 13.95 -8.74
CA CYS A 106 12.89 12.80 -8.99
C CYS A 106 12.04 12.49 -7.73
N GLU A 107 11.31 13.49 -7.25
CA GLU A 107 10.52 13.41 -6.01
C GLU A 107 9.05 13.60 -6.27
N TYR A 108 8.24 12.81 -5.57
CA TYR A 108 6.79 12.82 -5.71
C TYR A 108 6.16 12.87 -4.32
N TYR A 109 5.15 13.72 -4.20
CA TYR A 109 4.34 13.86 -3.01
C TYR A 109 2.87 13.76 -3.44
N ILE A 110 2.15 12.81 -2.86
CA ILE A 110 0.76 12.54 -3.20
C ILE A 110 -0.06 12.56 -1.91
N ASN A 111 -1.09 13.42 -1.89
CA ASN A 111 -2.08 13.40 -0.83
C ASN A 111 -3.27 12.57 -1.28
N VAL A 112 -3.61 11.56 -0.49
CA VAL A 112 -4.67 10.61 -0.78
C VAL A 112 -5.72 10.68 0.33
N PHE A 113 -6.98 10.72 -0.06
CA PHE A 113 -8.10 10.55 0.85
C PHE A 113 -8.75 9.19 0.63
N SER A 114 -8.90 8.41 1.70
CA SER A 114 -9.56 7.11 1.66
C SER A 114 -10.75 7.12 2.62
N PRO A 115 -12.01 6.95 2.15
CA PRO A 115 -13.19 6.95 3.01
C PRO A 115 -13.12 5.88 4.11
N ALA A 116 -12.66 4.68 3.76
CA ALA A 116 -12.39 3.59 4.68
C ALA A 116 -11.29 2.69 4.11
N LEU A 117 -10.26 2.39 4.92
CA LEU A 117 -9.30 1.32 4.64
C LEU A 117 -9.50 0.23 5.67
N ARG A 118 -9.84 -0.98 5.23
CA ARG A 118 -10.23 -2.08 6.11
C ARG A 118 -9.21 -3.20 6.02
N MET A 119 -8.56 -3.50 7.12
CA MET A 119 -7.68 -4.64 7.29
C MET A 119 -8.45 -5.75 8.01
N GLU A 120 -8.50 -6.94 7.43
CA GLU A 120 -9.02 -8.15 8.09
C GLU A 120 -7.99 -9.27 8.03
N GLY A 121 -7.96 -10.13 9.03
CA GLY A 121 -7.02 -11.24 9.09
C GLY A 121 -7.05 -11.96 10.43
N GLU A 122 -6.21 -12.97 10.55
CA GLU A 122 -5.97 -13.66 11.81
C GLU A 122 -4.95 -12.86 12.62
N TYR A 123 -5.08 -12.84 13.95
CA TYR A 123 -4.15 -12.18 14.84
C TYR A 123 -3.67 -13.10 15.97
N GLU A 124 -2.46 -12.84 16.44
CA GLU A 124 -1.96 -13.26 17.74
C GLU A 124 -1.38 -12.03 18.43
N MET A 125 -1.76 -11.78 19.68
CA MET A 125 -1.20 -10.66 20.44
C MET A 125 -0.83 -11.08 21.85
N LYS A 126 0.30 -10.56 22.30
CA LYS A 126 0.79 -10.74 23.66
C LYS A 126 1.30 -9.43 24.21
N GLY A 127 0.94 -9.14 25.46
CA GLY A 127 1.41 -7.97 26.18
C GLY A 127 0.26 -7.29 26.91
N LYS A 128 0.11 -5.99 26.73
CA LYS A 128 -0.82 -5.17 27.50
C LYS A 128 -1.30 -3.97 26.69
N VAL A 129 -2.60 -3.72 26.76
CA VAL A 129 -3.22 -2.46 26.31
C VAL A 129 -3.83 -1.76 27.52
N LEU A 130 -3.38 -0.53 27.78
CA LEU A 130 -3.69 0.28 28.95
C LEU A 130 -3.45 -0.46 30.27
N ILE A 131 -4.48 -1.04 30.87
CA ILE A 131 -4.38 -1.84 32.10
C ILE A 131 -4.63 -3.34 31.85
N PHE A 132 -5.11 -3.70 30.67
CA PHE A 132 -5.55 -5.05 30.33
C PHE A 132 -4.39 -5.90 29.80
N PRO A 133 -4.00 -6.98 30.50
CA PRO A 133 -3.06 -7.95 29.97
C PRO A 133 -3.74 -8.78 28.88
N LEU A 134 -3.10 -8.89 27.72
CA LEU A 134 -3.59 -9.63 26.56
C LEU A 134 -2.64 -10.77 26.23
N ASN A 135 -3.22 -11.94 25.98
CA ASN A 135 -2.57 -13.12 25.43
C ASN A 135 -3.63 -13.90 24.68
N SER A 136 -3.90 -13.46 23.46
CA SER A 136 -5.07 -13.86 22.70
C SER A 136 -4.73 -14.05 21.23
N LYS A 137 -5.59 -14.81 20.57
CA LYS A 137 -5.55 -15.05 19.13
C LYS A 137 -6.95 -15.25 18.61
N GLY A 138 -7.17 -14.88 17.36
CA GLY A 138 -8.49 -14.87 16.77
C GLY A 138 -8.48 -14.22 15.39
N ASN A 139 -9.65 -13.75 14.95
CA ASN A 139 -9.80 -12.90 13.79
C ASN A 139 -9.95 -11.44 14.21
N CYS A 140 -9.46 -10.56 13.37
CA CYS A 140 -9.54 -9.13 13.56
C CYS A 140 -10.08 -8.42 12.33
N ASN A 141 -10.69 -7.26 12.58
CA ASN A 141 -10.98 -6.24 11.60
C ASN A 141 -10.57 -4.88 12.17
N VAL A 142 -9.67 -4.20 11.47
CA VAL A 142 -9.21 -2.85 11.81
C VAL A 142 -9.53 -1.93 10.64
N THR A 143 -10.36 -0.92 10.87
CA THR A 143 -10.78 0.03 9.83
C THR A 143 -10.29 1.43 10.15
N LEU A 144 -9.46 1.99 9.26
CA LEU A 144 -9.12 3.42 9.27
C LEU A 144 -10.24 4.19 8.58
N VAL A 145 -10.90 5.10 9.30
CA VAL A 145 -12.03 5.89 8.80
C VAL A 145 -11.55 7.27 8.38
N LYS A 146 -11.96 7.70 7.18
CA LYS A 146 -11.61 8.99 6.56
C LYS A 146 -10.11 9.28 6.69
N ASN A 147 -9.30 8.35 6.16
CA ASN A 147 -7.86 8.43 6.25
C ASN A 147 -7.30 9.43 5.24
N HIS A 148 -6.55 10.41 5.74
CA HIS A 148 -5.73 11.30 4.93
C HIS A 148 -4.29 10.79 4.94
N ALA A 149 -3.86 10.19 3.84
CA ALA A 149 -2.51 9.69 3.67
C ALA A 149 -1.65 10.69 2.89
N VAL A 150 -0.38 10.79 3.29
CA VAL A 150 0.67 11.46 2.51
C VAL A 150 1.66 10.41 2.07
N HIS A 151 1.83 10.26 0.77
CA HIS A 151 2.82 9.38 0.17
C HIS A 151 3.97 10.25 -0.36
N ALA A 152 5.20 9.90 0.01
CA ALA A 152 6.39 10.55 -0.53
C ALA A 152 7.31 9.51 -1.16
N MET A 153 7.75 9.76 -2.39
CA MET A 153 8.59 8.83 -3.14
C MET A 153 9.78 9.56 -3.73
N GLN A 154 10.92 8.86 -3.78
CA GLN A 154 12.13 9.28 -4.47
C GLN A 154 12.47 8.26 -5.54
N CYS A 155 13.00 8.69 -6.67
CA CYS A 155 13.34 7.81 -7.77
C CYS A 155 14.71 8.06 -8.38
N GLU A 156 15.14 7.06 -9.13
CA GLU A 156 16.28 7.12 -10.03
C GLU A 156 15.85 6.70 -11.43
N ARG A 157 16.57 7.19 -12.44
CA ARG A 157 16.41 6.80 -13.83
C ARG A 157 17.54 5.87 -14.24
N TYR A 158 17.23 4.89 -15.07
CA TYR A 158 18.22 3.98 -15.62
C TYR A 158 17.87 3.57 -17.05
N GLN A 159 18.90 3.23 -17.82
CA GLN A 159 18.74 2.76 -19.20
C GLN A 159 18.62 1.23 -19.22
N LYS A 160 17.66 0.72 -20.00
CA LYS A 160 17.49 -0.72 -20.24
C LYS A 160 16.95 -0.92 -21.64
N ASN A 161 17.65 -1.72 -22.45
CA ASN A 161 17.27 -2.01 -23.85
C ASN A 161 17.00 -0.75 -24.70
N GLY A 162 17.81 0.30 -24.51
CA GLY A 162 17.68 1.56 -25.26
C GLY A 162 16.47 2.43 -24.88
N LYS A 163 15.78 2.12 -23.78
CA LYS A 163 14.70 2.94 -23.22
C LYS A 163 15.03 3.39 -21.79
N THR A 164 14.45 4.52 -21.39
CA THR A 164 14.60 5.06 -20.05
C THR A 164 13.52 4.48 -19.13
N PHE A 165 13.94 3.93 -18.01
CA PHE A 165 13.06 3.43 -16.97
C PHE A 165 13.26 4.23 -15.69
N MET A 166 12.26 4.17 -14.82
CA MET A 166 12.30 4.74 -13.47
C MET A 166 12.29 3.62 -12.45
N LYS A 167 12.90 3.85 -11.30
CA LYS A 167 12.79 2.99 -10.13
C LYS A 167 12.62 3.86 -8.90
N TRP A 168 11.64 3.53 -8.07
CA TRP A 168 11.53 4.09 -6.73
C TRP A 168 12.68 3.57 -5.87
N THR A 169 13.45 4.49 -5.28
CA THR A 169 14.53 4.19 -4.34
C THR A 169 14.07 4.29 -2.90
N ASN A 170 13.11 5.18 -2.64
CA ASN A 170 12.50 5.37 -1.34
C ASN A 170 10.99 5.60 -1.50
N TYR A 171 10.22 5.13 -0.53
CA TYR A 171 8.77 5.31 -0.44
C TYR A 171 8.43 5.43 1.04
N THR A 172 7.71 6.48 1.43
CA THR A 172 7.18 6.65 2.78
C THR A 172 5.69 6.97 2.73
N ILE A 173 5.00 6.61 3.80
CA ILE A 173 3.57 6.86 3.99
C ILE A 173 3.38 7.49 5.35
N ILE A 174 2.52 8.51 5.42
CA ILE A 174 2.01 9.03 6.67
C ILE A 174 0.50 8.83 6.69
N LEU A 175 -0.03 8.09 7.67
CA LEU A 175 -1.45 7.77 7.81
C LEU A 175 -2.11 8.69 8.85
N ASN A 176 -3.20 9.37 8.48
CA ASN A 176 -3.94 10.24 9.40
C ASN A 176 -5.45 9.96 9.32
N PRO A 177 -5.91 8.87 9.95
CA PRO A 177 -7.34 8.59 10.10
C PRO A 177 -8.00 9.58 11.05
N THR A 178 -9.28 9.91 10.82
CA THR A 178 -10.08 10.66 11.80
C THR A 178 -10.61 9.76 12.91
N ASN A 179 -10.71 8.45 12.66
CA ASN A 179 -11.05 7.43 13.65
C ASN A 179 -10.48 6.08 13.23
N VAL A 180 -10.26 5.18 14.19
CA VAL A 180 -9.97 3.78 13.92
C VAL A 180 -11.02 2.91 14.60
N VAL A 181 -11.61 1.98 13.86
CA VAL A 181 -12.51 0.98 14.42
C VAL A 181 -11.72 -0.30 14.59
N TYR A 182 -11.68 -0.80 15.81
CA TYR A 182 -11.08 -2.08 16.14
C TYR A 182 -12.19 -3.08 16.42
N ASP A 183 -12.00 -4.30 15.94
CA ASP A 183 -12.86 -5.45 16.21
C ASP A 183 -11.94 -6.67 16.29
N PHE A 184 -11.81 -7.25 17.48
CA PHE A 184 -10.97 -8.40 17.74
C PHE A 184 -11.83 -9.46 18.43
N ASP A 185 -12.13 -10.54 17.72
CA ASP A 185 -12.79 -11.66 18.37
C ASP A 185 -11.85 -12.32 19.38
N ASN A 186 -12.40 -12.91 20.43
CA ASN A 186 -11.66 -13.76 21.35
C ASN A 186 -10.47 -13.03 22.03
N ILE A 187 -10.56 -11.70 22.18
CA ILE A 187 -9.46 -10.87 22.73
C ILE A 187 -9.28 -11.10 24.24
N PHE A 188 -10.34 -11.54 24.93
CA PHE A 188 -10.27 -11.98 26.32
C PHE A 188 -11.22 -13.18 26.58
N PRO A 189 -10.82 -14.41 26.16
CA PRO A 189 -11.72 -15.56 26.09
C PRO A 189 -12.34 -15.98 27.43
N ALA A 190 -11.64 -15.67 28.53
CA ALA A 190 -12.02 -16.13 29.87
C ALA A 190 -13.26 -15.41 30.44
N ASN A 191 -13.60 -14.22 29.94
CA ASN A 191 -14.70 -13.43 30.47
C ASN A 191 -15.30 -12.47 29.41
N PRO A 192 -16.53 -12.73 28.92
CA PRO A 192 -17.19 -11.89 27.92
C PRO A 192 -17.44 -10.44 28.36
N GLN A 193 -17.61 -10.18 29.66
CA GLN A 193 -17.78 -8.80 30.15
C GLN A 193 -16.48 -8.01 30.01
N ILE A 194 -15.35 -8.63 30.36
CA ILE A 194 -14.01 -8.00 30.21
C ILE A 194 -13.67 -7.85 28.74
N GLU A 195 -14.00 -8.82 27.90
CA GLU A 195 -13.85 -8.73 26.45
C GLU A 195 -14.57 -7.49 25.87
N ASN A 196 -15.84 -7.30 26.24
CA ASN A 196 -16.60 -6.12 25.83
C ASN A 196 -15.98 -4.80 26.32
N GLU A 197 -15.50 -4.76 27.57
CA GLU A 197 -14.83 -3.57 28.10
C GLU A 197 -13.51 -3.27 27.38
N ILE A 198 -12.73 -4.30 27.03
CA ILE A 198 -11.51 -4.15 26.21
C ILE A 198 -11.89 -3.60 24.83
N GLN A 199 -12.85 -4.22 24.15
CA GLN A 199 -13.29 -3.81 22.82
C GLN A 199 -13.78 -2.36 22.81
N LYS A 200 -14.56 -1.96 23.82
CA LYS A 200 -15.00 -0.59 24.02
C LYS A 200 -13.82 0.34 24.27
N THR A 201 -12.91 -0.03 25.15
CA THR A 201 -11.72 0.76 25.48
C THR A 201 -10.83 1.01 24.27
N LEU A 202 -10.63 0.01 23.42
CA LEU A 202 -9.86 0.14 22.17
C LEU A 202 -10.49 1.21 21.24
N ASN A 203 -11.81 1.17 21.10
CA ASN A 203 -12.53 2.10 20.21
C ASN A 203 -12.68 3.51 20.82
N ASP A 204 -12.88 3.63 22.14
CA ASP A 204 -12.94 4.93 22.83
C ASP A 204 -11.59 5.67 22.78
N ASN A 205 -10.48 4.94 22.75
CA ASN A 205 -9.12 5.48 22.72
C ASN A 205 -8.44 5.32 21.35
N SER A 206 -9.25 5.22 20.29
CA SER A 206 -8.81 4.63 19.02
C SER A 206 -7.58 5.26 18.39
N LEU A 207 -7.56 6.60 18.34
CA LEU A 207 -6.45 7.38 17.77
C LEU A 207 -5.20 7.36 18.64
N SER A 208 -5.36 7.34 19.97
CA SER A 208 -4.23 7.25 20.90
C SER A 208 -3.53 5.91 20.75
N ILE A 209 -4.30 4.83 20.68
CA ILE A 209 -3.78 3.48 20.44
C ILE A 209 -3.13 3.39 19.06
N PHE A 210 -3.80 3.91 18.02
CA PHE A 210 -3.26 3.88 16.66
C PHE A 210 -1.91 4.58 16.59
N LYS A 211 -1.75 5.73 17.25
CA LYS A 211 -0.50 6.50 17.27
C LYS A 211 0.70 5.67 17.73
N GLU A 212 0.51 4.73 18.67
CA GLU A 212 1.60 3.89 19.20
C GLU A 212 2.01 2.74 18.27
N VAL A 213 1.17 2.35 17.31
CA VAL A 213 1.44 1.28 16.33
C VAL A 213 1.63 1.80 14.91
N LYS A 214 1.23 3.06 14.65
CA LYS A 214 1.18 3.72 13.34
C LYS A 214 2.49 3.58 12.54
N ALA A 215 3.63 3.85 13.16
CA ALA A 215 4.93 3.82 12.48
C ALA A 215 5.26 2.42 11.89
N SER A 216 4.84 1.35 12.57
CA SER A 216 5.05 -0.02 12.10
C SER A 216 4.19 -0.32 10.87
N PHE A 217 2.93 0.08 10.88
CA PHE A 217 2.05 -0.01 9.71
C PHE A 217 2.58 0.80 8.53
N GLU A 218 2.97 2.05 8.76
CA GLU A 218 3.56 2.93 7.74
C GLU A 218 4.79 2.31 7.10
N ARG A 219 5.70 1.74 7.91
CA ARG A 219 6.90 1.05 7.42
C ARG A 219 6.56 -0.16 6.55
N ILE A 220 5.65 -1.02 7.02
CA ILE A 220 5.27 -2.25 6.30
C ILE A 220 4.65 -1.90 4.95
N PHE A 221 3.65 -1.01 4.94
CA PHE A 221 2.98 -0.63 3.69
C PHE A 221 3.89 0.17 2.75
N SER A 222 4.84 0.95 3.29
CA SER A 222 5.85 1.63 2.47
C SER A 222 6.69 0.64 1.65
N ILE A 223 7.12 -0.47 2.28
CA ILE A 223 7.87 -1.53 1.60
C ILE A 223 6.99 -2.23 0.55
N ILE A 224 5.73 -2.51 0.88
CA ILE A 224 4.80 -3.17 -0.04
C ILE A 224 4.54 -2.30 -1.27
N TYR A 225 4.21 -1.02 -1.10
CA TYR A 225 3.97 -0.10 -2.21
C TYR A 225 5.24 0.17 -3.02
N LEU A 226 6.41 0.29 -2.37
CA LEU A 226 7.69 0.39 -3.07
C LEU A 226 7.90 -0.79 -4.02
N ASN A 227 7.71 -2.01 -3.53
CA ASN A 227 7.91 -3.23 -4.30
C ASN A 227 6.88 -3.37 -5.42
N ASN A 228 5.60 -3.11 -5.16
CA ASN A 228 4.54 -3.19 -6.16
C ASN A 228 4.68 -2.11 -7.24
N GLY A 229 5.00 -0.87 -6.85
CA GLY A 229 5.30 0.21 -7.79
C GLY A 229 6.49 -0.16 -8.68
N ASN A 230 7.57 -0.68 -8.11
CA ASN A 230 8.75 -1.08 -8.88
C ASN A 230 8.51 -2.25 -9.84
N LYS A 231 7.58 -3.18 -9.55
CA LYS A 231 7.18 -4.21 -10.52
C LYS A 231 6.63 -3.59 -11.80
N ILE A 232 5.76 -2.59 -11.67
CA ILE A 232 5.19 -1.85 -12.81
C ILE A 232 6.29 -1.04 -13.52
N MET A 233 7.03 -0.22 -12.76
CA MET A 233 8.05 0.69 -13.28
C MET A 233 9.24 -0.01 -13.94
N SER A 234 9.51 -1.28 -13.60
CA SER A 234 10.58 -2.07 -14.23
C SER A 234 10.24 -2.59 -15.64
N LYS A 235 8.97 -2.51 -16.02
CA LYS A 235 8.40 -3.05 -17.27
C LYS A 235 7.90 -1.97 -18.21
N VAL A 236 7.44 -0.86 -17.66
CA VAL A 236 6.92 0.27 -18.43
C VAL A 236 7.96 1.41 -18.45
N PRO A 237 8.40 1.87 -19.62
CA PRO A 237 9.38 2.94 -19.75
C PRO A 237 8.74 4.31 -19.48
N ILE A 238 9.54 5.32 -19.12
CA ILE A 238 9.04 6.64 -18.72
C ILE A 238 8.20 7.28 -19.82
N GLU A 239 8.62 7.09 -21.08
CA GLU A 239 7.97 7.64 -22.26
C GLU A 239 6.55 7.10 -22.48
N GLU A 240 6.14 6.00 -21.81
CA GLU A 240 4.77 5.49 -21.85
C GLU A 240 3.90 6.01 -20.68
N MET A 241 4.53 6.57 -19.64
CA MET A 241 3.84 7.10 -18.45
C MET A 241 3.69 8.62 -18.49
N ASP A 242 4.72 9.28 -19.00
CA ASP A 242 4.90 10.72 -18.95
C ASP A 242 5.35 11.16 -20.34
N LEU A 243 4.36 11.50 -21.16
CA LEU A 243 4.57 11.82 -22.56
C LEU A 243 5.15 13.24 -22.65
N PRO A 244 6.18 13.46 -23.49
CA PRO A 244 6.68 14.81 -23.77
C PRO A 244 5.57 15.70 -24.37
#